data_AF-A0A932NSI3-F1
#
_entry.id   AF-A0A932NSI3-F1
#
_cell.length_a   1.000
_cell.length_b   1.000
_cell.length_c   1.000
_cell.angle_alpha   90.00
_cell.angle_beta   90.00
_cell.angle_gamma   90.00
#
_symmetry.space_group_name_H-M   'P 1'
#
loop_
_entity.id
_entity.type
_entity.pdbx_description
1 polymer ?
#
loop_
_entity_poly.entity_id
_entity_poly.type
_entity_poly.pdbx_seq_one_letter_code
_entity_poly.pdbx_strand_id
1 'polypeptide(L)' 'KLVGEPLEVFVNGKPVARGEVVVVNEKFALRLSDIAQPHERLRKLG' A
#
# COMPACT_ATOMS: atom_id res chain seq x y z
N LYS A 1 4.00 9.05 16.89
CA LYS A 1 2.57 8.73 17.15
C LYS A 1 1.96 8.37 15.80
N LEU A 2 2.23 7.15 15.31
CA LEU A 2 1.94 6.64 13.95
C LEU A 2 1.40 5.21 14.02
N VAL A 3 0.78 4.86 15.15
CA VAL A 3 0.24 3.52 15.36
C VAL A 3 -1.24 3.61 15.03
N GLY A 4 -1.65 2.96 13.94
CA GLY A 4 -3.06 2.76 13.59
C GLY A 4 -3.59 3.52 12.37
N GLU A 5 -2.81 4.41 11.74
CA GLU A 5 -3.22 5.01 10.46
C GLU A 5 -2.68 4.19 9.28
N PRO A 6 -3.53 3.81 8.31
CA PRO A 6 -3.08 3.07 7.13
C PRO A 6 -2.13 3.93 6.29
N LEU A 7 -1.00 3.34 5.92
CA LEU A 7 0.03 3.96 5.10
C LEU A 7 -0.35 3.91 3.61
N GLU A 8 0.03 4.95 2.88
CA GLU A 8 -0.08 4.97 1.42
C GLU A 8 1.09 4.24 0.76
N VAL A 9 0.77 3.41 -0.23
CA VAL A 9 1.75 2.68 -1.03
C VAL A 9 1.90 3.36 -2.37
N PHE A 10 3.14 3.70 -2.71
CA PHE A 10 3.48 4.32 -3.98
C PHE A 10 4.24 3.36 -4.88
N VAL A 11 3.94 3.42 -6.18
CA VAL A 11 4.75 2.82 -7.24
C VAL A 11 5.08 3.94 -8.21
N ASN A 12 6.36 4.15 -8.50
CA ASN A 12 6.85 5.26 -9.34
C ASN A 12 6.32 6.63 -8.88
N GLY A 13 6.23 6.86 -7.57
CA GLY A 13 5.74 8.12 -6.99
C GLY A 13 4.22 8.34 -7.11
N LYS A 14 3.45 7.35 -7.56
CA LYS A 14 1.99 7.43 -7.71
C LYS A 14 1.31 6.50 -6.70
N PRO A 15 0.28 6.95 -5.96
CA PRO A 15 -0.38 6.15 -4.94
C PRO A 15 -1.22 5.04 -5.59
N VAL A 16 -1.03 3.80 -5.14
CA VAL A 16 -1.67 2.60 -5.72
C VAL A 16 -2.43 1.76 -4.70
N ALA A 17 -2.12 1.88 -3.40
CA ALA A 17 -2.78 1.10 -2.36
C ALA A 17 -2.70 1.79 -1.00
N ARG A 18 -3.46 1.29 -0.04
CA ARG A 18 -3.36 1.61 1.38
C ARG A 18 -3.25 0.34 2.19
N GLY A 19 -2.52 0.39 3.31
CA GLY A 19 -2.35 -0.78 4.14
C GLY A 19 -1.67 -0.50 5.47
N GLU A 20 -1.57 -1.54 6.28
CA GLU A 20 -1.01 -1.48 7.63
C GLU A 20 0.27 -2.29 7.70
N VAL A 21 1.25 -1.80 8.47
CA VAL A 21 2.47 -2.55 8.75
C VAL A 21 2.15 -3.65 9.76
N VAL A 22 2.48 -4.87 9.40
CA VAL A 22 2.34 -6.05 10.25
C VAL A 22 3.69 -6.73 10.39
N VAL A 23 3.91 -7.40 11.51
CA VAL A 23 5.10 -8.24 11.72
C VAL A 23 4.64 -9.68 11.82
N VAL A 24 5.18 -10.54 10.95
CA VAL A 24 4.86 -11.97 10.91
C VAL A 24 6.17 -12.75 10.88
N ASN A 25 6.35 -13.67 11.85
CA ASN A 25 7.58 -14.46 11.99
C ASN A 25 8.85 -13.58 11.96
N GLU A 26 8.82 -12.48 12.73
CA GLU A 26 9.92 -11.49 12.81
C GLU A 26 10.24 -10.75 11.49
N LYS A 27 9.38 -10.88 10.47
CA LYS A 27 9.49 -10.16 9.20
C LYS A 27 8.46 -9.05 9.13
N PHE A 28 8.90 -7.86 8.71
CA PHE A 28 7.99 -6.77 8.36
C PHE A 28 7.25 -7.08 7.06
N ALA A 29 5.95 -6.86 7.06
CA ALA A 29 5.09 -6.96 5.90
C ALA A 29 4.06 -5.82 5.90
N LEU A 30 3.42 -5.61 4.76
CA LEU A 30 2.32 -4.67 4.63
C LEU A 30 1.06 -5.44 4.26
N ARG A 31 0.00 -5.32 5.07
CA ARG A 31 -1.32 -5.87 4.75
C ARG A 31 -2.12 -4.79 4.03
N LEU A 32 -2.42 -5.03 2.75
CA LEU A 32 -3.23 -4.11 1.97
C LEU A 32 -4.69 -4.16 2.41
N SER A 33 -5.28 -3.00 2.69
CA SER A 33 -6.70 -2.83 3.01
C SER A 33 -7.51 -2.35 1.79
N ASP A 34 -6.86 -1.57 0.91
CA ASP A 34 -7.44 -1.08 -0.33
C ASP A 34 -6.37 -1.01 -1.42
N ILE A 35 -6.77 -1.29 -2.66
CA ILE A 35 -5.88 -1.28 -3.83
C ILE A 35 -6.62 -0.76 -5.06
N ALA A 36 -5.97 0.16 -5.77
CA ALA A 36 -6.51 0.71 -7.00
C ALA A 36 -6.79 -0.37 -8.04
N GLN A 37 -7.87 -0.20 -8.80
CA GLN A 37 -8.29 -1.17 -9.81
C GLN A 37 -7.20 -1.36 -10.87
N PRO A 38 -7.06 -2.56 -11.47
CA PRO A 38 -6.00 -2.83 -12.45
C PRO A 38 -5.94 -1.80 -13.59
N HIS A 39 -7.09 -1.39 -14.13
CA HIS A 39 -7.17 -0.41 -15.21
C HIS A 39 -6.73 1.00 -14.77
N GLU A 40 -6.99 1.40 -13.53
CA GLU A 40 -6.51 2.67 -12.98
C GLU A 40 -4.99 2.64 -12.73
N ARG A 41 -4.46 1.51 -12.27
CA ARG A 41 -3.02 1.33 -12.08
C ARG A 41 -2.27 1.43 -13.41
N LEU A 42 -2.77 0.80 -14.46
CA LEU A 42 -2.18 0.90 -15.81
C LEU A 42 -2.21 2.34 -16.34
N ARG A 43 -3.33 3.06 -16.16
CA ARG A 43 -3.43 4.48 -16.54
C ARG A 43 -2.50 5.38 -15.75
N LYS A 44 -2.32 5.10 -14.45
CA LYS A 44 -1.41 5.86 -13.60
C LYS A 44 0.03 5.50 -13.90
N LEU A 45 0.39 4.28 -14.27
CA LEU A 45 1.79 3.88 -14.43
C LEU A 45 2.35 4.04 -15.85
N GLY A 46 1.48 4.09 -16.87
CA GLY A 46 1.83 4.59 -18.21
C GLY A 46 2.04 6.10 -18.22
#